data_AF-A0A3P8X4W1-F1
#
_entry.id   AF-A0A3P8X4W1-F1
#
_cell.length_a   1.000
_cell.length_b   1.000
_cell.length_c   1.000
_cell.angle_alpha   90.00
_cell.angle_beta   90.00
_cell.angle_gamma   90.00
#
_symmetry.space_group_name_H-M   'P 1'
#
loop_
_entity.id
_entity.type
_entity.pdbx_description
1 polymer ?
#
loop_
_entity_poly.entity_id
_entity_poly.type
_entity_poly.pdbx_seq_one_letter_code
_entity_poly.pdbx_strand_id
1 'polypeptide(L)' 'MEDVNDSPRAVKVEEHSRCVILTYFQGDINAMVDAHFSRALSKVCKAKPPMGKTKKIRKMIKVGE' A
#
# COMPACT_ATOMS: atom_id res chain seq x y z
N MET A 1 2.98 9.80 -22.60
CA MET A 1 3.79 10.92 -22.09
C MET A 1 3.61 10.88 -20.58
N GLU A 2 4.45 10.13 -19.88
CA GLU A 2 4.45 10.12 -18.42
C GLU A 2 5.36 11.26 -18.02
N ASP A 3 4.82 12.29 -17.35
CA ASP A 3 5.54 13.51 -17.02
C ASP A 3 6.77 13.21 -16.17
N VAL A 4 7.93 13.32 -16.83
CA VAL A 4 9.27 13.04 -16.33
C VAL A 4 9.79 14.20 -15.50
N ASN A 5 9.01 14.73 -14.56
CA ASN A 5 9.48 15.73 -13.61
C ASN A 5 8.62 15.85 -12.34
N ASP A 6 8.37 14.75 -11.64
CA ASP A 6 7.97 14.82 -10.22
C ASP A 6 9.16 14.39 -9.37
N SER A 7 10.25 15.14 -9.49
CA SER A 7 11.36 15.01 -8.54
C SER A 7 10.80 15.46 -7.19
N PRO A 8 10.76 14.60 -6.16
CA PRO A 8 10.11 14.93 -4.91
C PRO A 8 10.77 16.19 -4.36
N ARG A 9 9.98 17.27 -4.25
CA ARG A 9 10.47 18.55 -3.74
C ARG A 9 10.36 18.53 -2.22
N ALA A 10 11.46 18.81 -1.52
CA ALA A 10 11.44 18.96 -0.08
C ALA A 10 10.48 20.11 0.29
N VAL A 11 9.51 19.80 1.12
CA VAL A 11 8.48 20.73 1.62
C VAL A 11 9.04 21.53 2.79
N LYS A 12 9.88 20.91 3.62
CA LYS A 12 10.57 21.56 4.73
C LYS A 12 12.06 21.22 4.68
N VAL A 13 12.89 22.22 4.96
CA VAL A 13 14.35 22.07 5.12
C VAL A 13 14.71 22.60 6.50
N GLU A 14 15.40 21.80 7.29
CA GLU A 14 15.86 22.17 8.63
C GLU A 14 17.38 21.96 8.72
N GLU A 15 18.09 23.01 9.09
CA GLU A 15 19.54 23.00 9.24
C GLU A 15 19.90 22.82 10.72
N HIS A 16 20.72 21.81 11.01
CA HIS A 16 21.33 21.58 12.31
C HIS A 16 22.85 21.64 12.18
N SER A 17 23.55 21.86 13.31
CA SER A 17 25.01 22.04 13.33
C SER A 17 25.83 20.88 12.73
N ARG A 18 25.24 19.69 12.56
CA ARG A 18 25.91 18.52 11.95
C ARG A 18 25.15 17.89 10.78
N CYS A 19 23.94 18.35 10.47
CA CYS A 19 23.12 17.71 9.44
C CYS A 19 22.02 18.64 8.91
N VAL A 20 21.52 18.31 7.72
CA VAL A 20 20.35 18.94 7.13
C VAL A 20 19.26 17.89 7.02
N ILE A 21 18.04 18.22 7.44
CA ILE A 21 16.86 17.36 7.33
C ILE A 21 15.97 17.92 6.22
N LEU A 22 15.68 17.08 5.22
CA LEU A 22 14.78 17.38 4.11
C LEU A 22 13.51 16.56 4.27
N THR A 23 12.39 17.22 4.50
CA THR A 23 11.08 16.57 4.68
C THR A 23 10.26 16.71 3.41
N TYR A 24 9.81 15.58 2.87
CA TYR A 24 9.07 15.51 1.59
C TYR A 24 7.55 15.33 1.76
N PHE A 25 7.05 15.30 3.00
CA PHE A 25 5.63 15.19 3.29
C PHE A 25 5.10 16.46 3.95
N GLN A 26 3.81 16.71 3.78
CA GLN A 26 3.06 17.74 4.51
C GLN A 26 2.27 17.11 5.66
N GLY A 27 2.12 17.85 6.76
CA GLY A 27 1.33 17.45 7.93
C GLY A 27 2.17 16.93 9.10
N ASP A 28 1.48 16.35 10.08
CA ASP A 28 2.09 15.80 11.30
C ASP A 28 2.82 14.47 11.03
N ILE A 29 3.92 14.24 11.75
CA ILE A 29 4.75 13.04 11.62
C ILE A 29 3.93 11.79 12.00
N ASN A 30 3.18 11.84 13.10
CA ASN A 30 2.43 10.67 13.58
C ASN A 30 1.33 10.30 12.58
N ALA A 31 0.63 11.29 12.02
CA ALA A 31 -0.39 11.04 11.02
C ALA A 31 0.18 10.38 9.75
N MET A 32 1.34 10.84 9.26
CA MET A 32 2.01 10.26 8.10
C MET A 32 2.44 8.81 8.38
N VAL A 33 3.01 8.58 9.56
CA VAL A 33 3.41 7.26 10.05
C VAL A 33 2.18 6.34 10.15
N ASP A 34 1.12 6.74 10.83
CA ASP A 34 -0.09 5.95 11.01
C ASP A 34 -0.73 5.56 9.67
N ALA A 35 -0.80 6.49 8.71
CA ALA A 35 -1.31 6.22 7.37
C ALA A 35 -0.42 5.21 6.61
N HIS A 36 0.90 5.34 6.74
CA HIS A 36 1.86 4.41 6.14
C HIS A 36 1.69 2.98 6.71
N PHE A 37 1.68 2.84 8.03
CA PHE A 37 1.53 1.55 8.69
C PHE A 37 0.14 0.94 8.44
N SER A 38 -0.91 1.74 8.51
CA SER A 38 -2.27 1.29 8.18
C SER A 38 -2.35 0.74 6.76
N ARG A 39 -1.73 1.41 5.78
CA ARG A 39 -1.67 0.94 4.39
C ARG A 39 -0.92 -0.39 4.28
N ALA A 40 0.24 -0.51 4.89
CA ALA A 40 1.06 -1.72 4.86
C ALA A 40 0.35 -2.92 5.51
N LEU A 41 -0.26 -2.71 6.68
CA LEU A 41 -0.92 -3.76 7.46
C LEU A 41 -2.35 -4.06 6.99
N SER A 42 -2.96 -3.18 6.19
CA SER A 42 -4.33 -3.37 5.70
C SER A 42 -4.54 -4.72 5.01
N LYS A 43 -3.55 -5.22 4.26
CA LYS A 43 -3.65 -6.49 3.52
C LYS A 43 -3.47 -7.72 4.41
N VAL A 44 -2.69 -7.58 5.48
CA VAL A 44 -2.45 -8.66 6.45
C VAL A 44 -3.70 -8.88 7.31
N CYS A 45 -4.34 -7.80 7.77
CA CYS A 45 -5.55 -7.90 8.59
C CYS A 45 -6.82 -8.27 7.79
N LYS A 46 -6.84 -8.04 6.46
CA LYS A 46 -7.94 -8.49 5.58
C LYS A 46 -7.91 -9.99 5.31
N ALA A 47 -6.85 -10.69 5.72
CA ALA A 47 -6.75 -12.12 5.63
C ALA A 47 -7.44 -12.81 6.83
N LYS A 48 -8.76 -12.61 7.01
CA LYS A 48 -9.75 -13.67 7.33
C LYS A 48 -11.16 -13.29 6.84
N PRO A 49 -11.95 -14.27 6.35
CA PRO A 49 -12.87 -14.09 5.22
C PRO A 49 -14.34 -13.98 5.66
N PRO A 50 -15.23 -13.53 4.75
CA PRO A 50 -16.32 -14.45 4.41
C PRO A 50 -16.75 -14.30 2.94
N MET A 51 -16.41 -15.28 2.10
CA MET A 51 -17.33 -15.74 1.04
C MET A 51 -16.78 -17.03 0.46
N GLY A 52 -17.53 -18.12 0.67
CA GLY A 52 -17.33 -19.36 -0.06
C GLY A 52 -17.28 -19.08 -1.55
N LYS A 53 -16.09 -19.22 -2.15
CA LYS A 53 -15.99 -19.51 -3.57
C LYS A 53 -16.12 -21.02 -3.65
N THR A 54 -17.37 -21.50 -3.69
CA THR A 54 -17.70 -22.86 -4.09
C THR A 54 -16.91 -23.11 -5.37
N LYS A 55 -15.86 -23.91 -5.30
CA LYS A 55 -15.15 -24.39 -6.48
C LYS A 55 -16.21 -25.24 -7.18
N LYS A 56 -16.91 -24.67 -8.16
CA LYS A 56 -17.85 -25.41 -9.01
C LYS A 56 -17.04 -26.57 -9.58
N ILE A 57 -17.31 -27.76 -9.06
CA ILE A 57 -16.91 -29.02 -9.67
C ILE A 57 -17.56 -28.99 -11.05
N ARG A 58 -16.76 -28.62 -12.06
CA ARG A 58 -17.23 -28.56 -13.43
C ARG A 58 -17.32 -30.00 -13.93
N LYS A 59 -18.58 -30.45 -13.99
CA LYS A 59 -19.18 -31.38 -14.95
C LYS A 59 -18.70 -32.84 -14.94
N MET A 60 -19.65 -33.69 -14.54
CA MET A 60 -20.00 -35.00 -15.10
C MET A 60 -19.42 -35.25 -16.50
N ILE A 61 -18.61 -36.30 -16.62
CA ILE A 61 -18.40 -37.00 -17.89
C ILE A 61 -19.17 -38.32 -17.80
N LYS A 62 -20.00 -38.51 -18.81
CA LYS A 62 -21.02 -39.54 -18.98
C LYS A 62 -20.41 -40.73 -19.74
N VAL A 63 -20.69 -41.93 -19.23
CA VAL A 63 -20.90 -43.26 -19.86
C VAL A 63 -20.41 -43.48 -21.31
N GLY A 64 -19.73 -44.62 -21.51
CA GLY A 64 -19.55 -45.37 -22.76
C GLY A 64 -18.12 -45.90 -22.86
N GLU A 65 -17.81 -47.19 -23.00
CA GLU A 65 -18.54 -48.41 -23.38
C GLU A 65 -17.86 -49.62 -22.70
#